data_AF-A0A229W1A6-F1
#
_entry.id   AF-A0A229W1A6-F1
#
_cell.length_a   1.000
_cell.length_b   1.000
_cell.length_c   1.000
_cell.angle_alpha   90.00
_cell.angle_beta   90.00
_cell.angle_gamma   90.00
#
_symmetry.space_group_name_H-M   'P 1'
#
loop_
_entity.id
_entity.type
_entity.pdbx_description
1 polymer ?
#
loop_
_entity_poly.entity_id
_entity_poly.type
_entity_poly.pdbx_seq_one_letter_code
_entity_poly.pdbx_strand_id
1 'polypeptide(L)'
;MTANHTPTDETDNTNTTHVTCRICPTCAANALADGMTICRQCMRAYARQLTLLRHHLAVLQLVIRREVHLRERGGGRGSFAPLGIDVSAADLEAEVERLIDGICEAAGLPGGRWQRALPRLGANLRVLACLPDAADHLEGLIRLNGRLERVADRRPRLRRLVGVCDVCGAMVHAVQGEEWAVCGRCDSLLHLPSVRRAARRRLDVLHTTQTPSGAAVWVSRETGIDVTRDDVNNWIRSGRITAPKLENGYREFPILRLIELAEVKMDSKQE
;
A
#
# COMPACT_ATOMS: atom_id res chain seq x y z
N MET A 1 -36.09 -54.76 -59.19
CA MET A 1 -36.36 -54.35 -57.80
C MET A 1 -35.06 -54.45 -57.03
N THR A 2 -34.65 -53.30 -56.51
CA THR A 2 -33.37 -52.91 -55.92
C THR A 2 -33.21 -53.37 -54.47
N ALA A 3 -31.98 -53.66 -54.04
CA ALA A 3 -31.37 -53.06 -52.84
C ALA A 3 -29.91 -53.54 -52.68
N ASN A 4 -28.98 -52.62 -52.92
CA ASN A 4 -27.55 -52.76 -52.70
C ASN A 4 -27.20 -52.58 -51.21
N HIS A 5 -26.10 -53.21 -50.81
CA HIS A 5 -25.39 -52.99 -49.54
C HIS A 5 -24.87 -51.55 -49.39
N THR A 6 -24.87 -51.07 -48.14
CA THR A 6 -24.10 -49.91 -47.68
C THR A 6 -23.58 -50.21 -46.26
N PRO A 7 -22.35 -49.77 -45.91
CA PRO A 7 -21.65 -50.23 -44.74
C PRO A 7 -22.00 -49.43 -43.48
N THR A 8 -21.81 -50.08 -42.34
CA THR A 8 -21.75 -49.52 -40.99
C THR A 8 -20.60 -48.53 -40.88
N ASP A 9 -20.92 -47.24 -40.77
CA ASP A 9 -19.97 -46.20 -40.34
C ASP A 9 -20.16 -45.98 -38.83
N GLU A 10 -19.18 -46.45 -38.06
CA GLU A 10 -18.95 -46.08 -36.66
C GLU A 10 -18.67 -44.58 -36.59
N THR A 11 -19.68 -43.78 -36.29
CA THR A 11 -19.43 -42.41 -35.84
C THR A 11 -19.08 -42.45 -34.37
N ASP A 12 -17.76 -42.43 -34.11
CA ASP A 12 -17.11 -42.02 -32.87
C ASP A 12 -17.85 -40.81 -32.29
N ASN A 13 -18.68 -41.08 -31.30
CA ASN A 13 -19.25 -40.11 -30.40
C ASN A 13 -18.15 -39.68 -29.41
N THR A 14 -17.23 -38.84 -29.89
CA THR A 14 -16.35 -38.05 -29.04
C THR A 14 -17.22 -37.18 -28.15
N ASN A 15 -17.47 -37.70 -26.95
CA ASN A 15 -18.17 -37.06 -25.87
C ASN A 15 -17.30 -35.87 -25.43
N THR A 16 -17.48 -34.73 -26.10
CA THR A 16 -16.85 -33.46 -25.77
C THR A 16 -17.31 -33.08 -24.37
N THR A 17 -16.52 -33.46 -23.37
CA THR A 17 -16.61 -32.94 -22.02
C THR A 17 -16.49 -31.43 -22.11
N HIS A 18 -17.63 -30.74 -22.00
CA HIS A 18 -17.67 -29.30 -21.77
C HIS A 18 -16.91 -29.02 -20.48
N VAL A 19 -15.62 -28.69 -20.58
CA VAL A 19 -14.85 -28.09 -19.51
C VAL A 19 -15.49 -26.73 -19.26
N THR A 20 -16.34 -26.66 -18.24
CA THR A 20 -16.83 -25.38 -17.74
C THR A 20 -15.63 -24.68 -17.10
N CYS A 21 -14.93 -23.84 -17.88
CA CYS A 21 -13.87 -22.99 -17.38
C CYS A 21 -14.45 -22.06 -16.32
N ARG A 22 -14.40 -22.47 -15.06
CA ARG A 22 -14.81 -21.64 -13.92
C ARG A 22 -13.84 -20.46 -13.85
N ILE A 23 -14.38 -19.25 -13.82
CA ILE A 23 -13.60 -18.02 -13.74
C ILE A 23 -13.33 -17.72 -12.26
N CYS A 24 -12.15 -17.18 -11.95
CA CYS A 24 -11.78 -16.83 -10.59
C CYS A 24 -12.71 -15.74 -10.01
N PRO A 25 -13.36 -15.96 -8.85
CA PRO A 25 -14.29 -14.99 -8.27
C PRO A 25 -13.61 -13.70 -7.81
N THR A 26 -12.32 -13.76 -7.47
CA THR A 26 -11.56 -12.59 -6.98
C THR A 26 -11.16 -11.62 -8.10
N CYS A 27 -10.77 -12.11 -9.28
CA CYS A 27 -10.28 -11.25 -10.37
C CYS A 27 -11.20 -11.19 -11.59
N ALA A 28 -12.20 -12.07 -11.67
CA ALA A 28 -13.13 -12.21 -12.80
C ALA A 28 -12.50 -12.34 -14.20
N ALA A 29 -11.18 -12.57 -14.28
CA ALA A 29 -10.42 -12.50 -15.53
C ALA A 29 -9.70 -13.81 -15.90
N ASN A 30 -9.30 -14.59 -14.90
CA ASN A 30 -8.49 -15.80 -15.11
C ASN A 30 -9.32 -17.07 -14.91
N ALA A 31 -9.07 -18.08 -15.74
CA ALA A 31 -9.62 -19.42 -15.54
C ALA A 31 -9.01 -20.08 -14.29
N LEU A 32 -9.83 -20.86 -13.59
CA LEU A 32 -9.43 -21.70 -12.47
C LEU A 32 -8.89 -23.04 -12.98
N ALA A 33 -7.89 -23.56 -12.28
CA ALA A 33 -7.49 -24.95 -12.42
C ALA A 33 -8.42 -25.84 -11.60
N ASP A 34 -8.49 -27.13 -11.92
CA ASP A 34 -9.35 -28.09 -11.23
C ASP A 34 -9.07 -28.11 -9.72
N GLY A 35 -10.14 -27.98 -8.93
CA GLY A 35 -10.06 -27.97 -7.46
C GLY A 35 -9.54 -26.68 -6.83
N MET A 36 -9.17 -25.65 -7.62
CA MET A 36 -8.80 -24.34 -7.08
C MET A 36 -10.00 -23.39 -7.03
N THR A 37 -10.09 -22.62 -5.95
CA THR A 37 -11.09 -21.56 -5.77
C THR A 37 -10.56 -20.22 -6.26
N ILE A 38 -9.23 -20.01 -6.21
CA ILE A 38 -8.57 -18.80 -6.70
C ILE A 38 -7.49 -19.12 -7.73
N CYS A 39 -7.28 -18.23 -8.71
CA CYS A 39 -6.27 -18.44 -9.75
C CYS A 39 -4.84 -18.23 -9.22
N ARG A 40 -3.83 -18.67 -10.00
CA ARG A 40 -2.40 -18.54 -9.65
C ARG A 40 -1.98 -17.09 -9.39
N GLN A 41 -2.59 -16.11 -10.06
CA GLN A 41 -2.31 -14.69 -9.84
C GLN A 41 -2.85 -14.22 -8.48
N CYS A 42 -4.09 -14.58 -8.15
CA CYS A 42 -4.69 -14.29 -6.84
C CYS A 42 -3.96 -15.01 -5.71
N MET A 43 -3.44 -16.23 -5.93
CA MET A 43 -2.58 -16.91 -4.97
C MET A 43 -1.27 -16.14 -4.70
N ARG A 44 -0.65 -15.54 -5.73
CA ARG A 44 0.51 -14.64 -5.53
C ARG A 44 0.11 -13.37 -4.79
N ALA A 45 -1.07 -12.82 -5.06
CA ALA A 45 -1.59 -11.67 -4.32
C ALA A 45 -1.80 -12.02 -2.84
N TYR A 46 -2.35 -13.20 -2.55
CA TYR A 46 -2.51 -13.74 -1.20
C TYR A 46 -1.16 -13.79 -0.46
N ALA A 47 -0.12 -14.34 -1.08
CA ALA A 47 1.23 -14.38 -0.51
C ALA A 47 1.78 -12.98 -0.18
N ARG A 48 1.55 -12.01 -1.07
CA ARG A 48 1.91 -10.60 -0.84
C ARG A 48 1.14 -10.02 0.35
N GLN A 49 -0.17 -10.25 0.42
CA GLN A 49 -1.01 -9.75 1.53
C GLN A 49 -0.58 -10.31 2.89
N LEU A 50 -0.21 -11.59 2.98
CA LEU A 50 0.34 -12.18 4.21
C LEU A 50 1.68 -11.55 4.61
N THR A 51 2.54 -11.26 3.63
CA THR A 51 3.83 -10.61 3.87
C THR A 51 3.65 -9.17 4.33
N LEU A 52 2.73 -8.43 3.70
CA LEU A 52 2.38 -7.07 4.08
C LEU A 52 1.79 -7.03 5.49
N LEU A 53 0.87 -7.94 5.81
CA LEU A 53 0.25 -8.05 7.13
C LEU A 53 1.31 -8.20 8.24
N ARG A 54 2.32 -9.03 8.01
CA ARG A 54 3.45 -9.20 8.94
C ARG A 54 4.18 -7.88 9.21
N HIS A 55 4.40 -7.07 8.18
CA HIS A 55 5.07 -5.77 8.32
C HIS A 55 4.21 -4.78 9.12
N HIS A 56 2.92 -4.68 8.77
CA HIS A 56 2.00 -3.75 9.43
C HIS A 56 1.79 -4.09 10.90
N LEU A 57 1.70 -5.38 11.24
CA LEU A 57 1.62 -5.83 12.64
C LEU A 57 2.87 -5.50 13.45
N ALA A 58 4.06 -5.61 12.86
CA ALA A 58 5.30 -5.21 13.53
C ALA A 58 5.32 -3.71 13.87
N VAL A 59 4.80 -2.87 12.96
CA VAL A 59 4.65 -1.42 13.21
C VAL A 59 3.57 -1.16 14.27
N LEU A 60 2.44 -1.87 14.21
CA LEU A 60 1.34 -1.74 15.17
C LEU A 60 1.80 -2.06 16.60
N GLN A 61 2.63 -3.09 16.80
CA GLN A 61 3.19 -3.43 18.11
C GLN A 61 4.03 -2.29 18.72
N LEU A 62 4.69 -1.47 17.91
CA LEU A 62 5.40 -0.28 18.40
C LEU A 62 4.42 0.82 18.85
N VAL A 63 3.30 0.96 18.15
CA VAL A 63 2.21 1.89 18.53
C VAL A 63 1.58 1.45 19.85
N ILE A 64 1.23 0.17 19.99
CA ILE A 64 0.66 -0.40 21.23
C ILE A 64 1.59 -0.15 22.42
N ARG A 65 2.89 -0.45 22.29
CA ARG A 65 3.88 -0.21 23.36
C ARG A 65 3.95 1.27 23.74
N ARG A 66 3.85 2.17 22.76
CA ARG A 66 3.84 3.62 23.02
C ARG A 66 2.55 4.08 23.71
N GLU A 67 1.39 3.56 23.31
CA GLU A 67 0.11 3.84 23.96
C GLU A 67 0.13 3.41 25.43
N VAL A 68 0.66 2.21 25.72
CA VAL A 68 0.83 1.71 27.09
C VAL A 68 1.74 2.65 27.90
N HIS A 69 2.90 3.04 27.35
CA HIS A 69 3.81 3.96 28.05
C HIS A 69 3.30 5.39 28.23
N LEU A 70 2.39 5.87 27.36
CA LEU A 70 1.73 7.17 27.53
C LEU A 70 0.66 7.11 28.62
N ARG A 71 -0.05 5.99 28.76
CA ARG A 71 -1.03 5.77 29.83
C ARG A 71 -0.36 5.63 31.20
N GLU A 72 0.84 5.05 31.26
CA GLU A 72 1.62 4.90 32.51
C GLU A 72 2.19 6.22 33.05
N ARG A 73 2.48 7.22 32.21
CA ARG A 73 3.05 8.52 32.62
C ARG A 73 2.02 9.64 32.85
N GLY A 74 0.73 9.36 32.66
CA GLY A 74 -0.32 10.38 32.49
C GLY A 74 -1.34 10.48 33.63
N GLY A 75 -0.89 10.72 34.86
CA GLY A 75 -1.74 11.34 35.89
C GLY A 75 -1.80 12.86 35.64
N GLY A 76 -2.60 13.33 34.68
CA GLY A 76 -2.67 14.76 34.36
C GLY A 76 -3.73 15.08 33.31
N ARG A 77 -4.68 15.92 33.69
CA ARG A 77 -5.87 16.32 32.92
C ARG A 77 -5.48 16.95 31.57
N GLY A 78 -5.80 16.26 30.48
CA GLY A 78 -5.88 16.80 29.13
C GLY A 78 -6.99 16.08 28.41
N SER A 79 -8.19 16.65 28.43
CA SER A 79 -9.35 16.13 27.70
C SER A 79 -9.06 16.22 26.20
N PHE A 80 -8.61 15.12 25.61
CA PHE A 80 -8.78 14.90 24.18
C PHE A 80 -10.20 14.39 24.01
N ALA A 81 -11.10 15.24 23.51
CA ALA A 81 -12.45 14.83 23.17
C ALA A 81 -12.36 13.62 22.22
N PRO A 82 -12.96 12.46 22.56
CA PRO A 82 -12.88 11.29 21.71
C PRO A 82 -13.68 11.56 20.44
N LEU A 83 -12.97 11.67 19.31
CA LEU A 83 -13.59 11.69 17.99
C LEU A 83 -13.95 10.24 17.63
N GLY A 84 -15.22 10.02 17.29
CA GLY A 84 -15.84 8.78 16.78
C GLY A 84 -14.96 7.53 16.63
N ILE A 85 -15.13 6.60 17.57
CA ILE A 85 -14.59 5.23 17.57
C ILE A 85 -13.07 5.17 17.37
N ASP A 86 -12.32 5.50 18.42
CA ASP A 86 -10.92 5.09 18.53
C ASP A 86 -10.85 3.56 18.74
N VAL A 87 -10.77 2.79 17.64
CA VAL A 87 -10.38 1.39 17.73
C VAL A 87 -8.93 1.38 18.24
N SER A 88 -8.69 0.80 19.42
CA SER A 88 -7.34 0.76 19.97
C SER A 88 -6.43 -0.08 19.06
N ALA A 89 -5.13 0.24 19.02
CA ALA A 89 -4.19 -0.56 18.24
C ALA A 89 -4.18 -2.03 18.71
N ALA A 90 -4.49 -2.29 19.98
CA ALA A 90 -4.64 -3.64 20.54
C ALA A 90 -5.90 -4.36 20.01
N ASP A 91 -7.03 -3.67 19.85
CA ASP A 91 -8.25 -4.27 19.28
C ASP A 91 -8.04 -4.67 17.81
N LEU A 92 -7.28 -3.87 17.06
CA LEU A 92 -6.87 -4.21 15.69
C LEU A 92 -5.94 -5.41 15.65
N GLU A 93 -4.97 -5.53 16.57
CA GLU A 93 -4.14 -6.73 16.67
C GLU A 93 -4.99 -7.98 16.97
N ALA A 94 -5.94 -7.88 17.91
CA ALA A 94 -6.84 -8.98 18.23
C ALA A 94 -7.78 -9.35 17.08
N GLU A 95 -8.24 -8.38 16.28
CA GLU A 95 -9.02 -8.64 15.06
C GLU A 95 -8.21 -9.38 14.01
N VAL A 96 -6.93 -9.03 13.85
CA VAL A 96 -6.01 -9.73 12.96
C VAL A 96 -5.75 -11.16 13.42
N GLU A 97 -5.53 -11.38 14.71
CA GLU A 97 -5.33 -12.72 15.25
C GLU A 97 -6.57 -13.60 15.02
N ARG A 98 -7.79 -13.07 15.24
CA ARG A 98 -9.04 -13.79 14.93
C ARG A 98 -9.15 -14.17 13.46
N LEU A 99 -8.83 -13.27 12.54
CA LEU A 99 -8.85 -13.57 11.10
C LEU A 99 -7.83 -14.67 10.75
N ILE A 100 -6.61 -14.57 11.28
CA ILE A 100 -5.55 -15.55 11.05
C ILE A 100 -5.94 -16.92 11.60
N ASP A 101 -6.53 -16.97 12.79
CA ASP A 101 -6.98 -18.21 13.41
C ASP A 101 -8.10 -18.87 12.59
N GLY A 102 -9.06 -18.10 12.07
CA GLY A 102 -10.11 -18.63 11.18
C GLY A 102 -9.52 -19.21 9.88
N ILE A 103 -8.52 -18.56 9.28
CA ILE A 103 -7.83 -19.08 8.09
C ILE A 103 -7.06 -20.37 8.43
N CYS A 104 -6.38 -20.41 9.59
CA CYS A 104 -5.68 -21.59 10.06
C CYS A 104 -6.65 -22.77 10.29
N GLU A 105 -7.78 -22.52 10.94
CA GLU A 105 -8.81 -23.53 11.21
C GLU A 105 -9.38 -24.11 9.92
N ALA A 106 -9.76 -23.25 8.96
CA ALA A 106 -10.24 -23.69 7.65
C ALA A 106 -9.19 -24.53 6.89
N ALA A 107 -7.90 -24.23 7.09
CA ALA A 107 -6.80 -24.96 6.49
C ALA A 107 -6.37 -26.23 7.26
N GLY A 108 -6.99 -26.52 8.42
CA GLY A 108 -6.57 -27.62 9.31
C GLY A 108 -5.19 -27.40 9.93
N LEU A 109 -4.74 -26.15 10.05
CA LEU A 109 -3.45 -25.76 10.60
C LEU A 109 -3.60 -25.28 12.05
N PRO A 110 -2.58 -25.48 12.90
CA PRO A 110 -2.60 -24.92 14.24
C PRO A 110 -2.58 -23.38 14.15
N GLY A 111 -3.51 -22.75 14.87
CA GLY A 111 -3.57 -21.29 15.01
C GLY A 111 -2.53 -20.74 16.00
N GLY A 112 -2.87 -19.60 16.60
CA GLY A 112 -2.11 -18.89 17.61
C GLY A 112 -1.48 -17.61 17.09
N ARG A 113 -0.56 -17.04 17.89
CA ARG A 113 0.02 -15.72 17.61
C ARG A 113 0.51 -15.58 16.18
N TRP A 114 0.22 -14.43 15.58
CA TRP A 114 0.46 -14.14 14.17
C TRP A 114 1.92 -14.36 13.74
N GLN A 115 2.91 -14.18 14.63
CA GLN A 115 4.33 -14.40 14.31
C GLN A 115 4.62 -15.86 13.93
N ARG A 116 3.86 -16.80 14.49
CA ARG A 116 4.02 -18.23 14.21
C ARG A 116 3.05 -18.72 13.14
N ALA A 117 1.85 -18.15 13.07
CA ALA A 117 0.83 -18.54 12.11
C ALA A 117 1.12 -18.06 10.68
N LEU A 118 1.57 -16.80 10.49
CA LEU A 118 1.79 -16.24 9.14
C LEU A 118 2.82 -17.00 8.30
N PRO A 119 4.00 -17.43 8.83
CA PRO A 119 4.93 -18.26 8.06
C PRO A 119 4.33 -19.61 7.63
N ARG A 120 3.49 -20.24 8.47
CA ARG A 120 2.81 -21.50 8.15
C ARG A 120 1.79 -21.31 7.03
N LEU A 121 1.00 -20.24 7.10
CA LEU A 121 0.05 -19.88 6.03
C LEU A 121 0.80 -19.62 4.72
N GLY A 122 1.92 -18.89 4.77
CA GLY A 122 2.78 -18.68 3.60
C GLY A 122 3.35 -19.96 3.00
N ALA A 123 3.69 -20.95 3.83
CA ALA A 123 4.18 -22.26 3.36
C ALA A 123 3.07 -23.13 2.74
N ASN A 124 1.82 -22.93 3.13
CA ASN A 124 0.66 -23.74 2.72
C ASN A 124 -0.27 -23.04 1.71
N LEU A 125 0.24 -22.06 0.95
CA LEU A 125 -0.55 -21.26 0.00
C LEU A 125 -1.38 -22.08 -1.00
N ARG A 126 -0.90 -23.26 -1.41
CA ARG A 126 -1.67 -24.15 -2.31
C ARG A 126 -2.91 -24.71 -1.63
N VAL A 127 -2.80 -25.10 -0.37
CA VAL A 127 -3.95 -25.56 0.43
C VAL A 127 -4.94 -24.41 0.60
N LEU A 128 -4.44 -23.21 0.93
CA LEU A 128 -5.28 -22.01 1.07
C LEU A 128 -6.03 -21.66 -0.23
N ALA A 129 -5.40 -21.85 -1.39
CA ALA A 129 -6.02 -21.56 -2.68
C ALA A 129 -7.14 -22.53 -3.09
N CYS A 130 -7.19 -23.71 -2.47
CA CYS A 130 -8.23 -24.72 -2.68
C CYS A 130 -9.37 -24.62 -1.65
N LEU A 131 -9.25 -23.76 -0.63
CA LEU A 131 -10.33 -23.58 0.34
C LEU A 131 -11.56 -22.95 -0.32
N PRO A 132 -12.79 -23.32 0.10
CA PRO A 132 -14.01 -22.72 -0.44
C PRO A 132 -14.06 -21.20 -0.16
N ASP A 133 -13.55 -20.78 0.99
CA ASP A 133 -13.58 -19.38 1.44
C ASP A 133 -12.30 -18.61 1.06
N ALA A 134 -11.47 -19.15 0.14
CA ALA A 134 -10.19 -18.55 -0.23
C ALA A 134 -10.31 -17.11 -0.74
N ALA A 135 -11.40 -16.80 -1.44
CA ALA A 135 -11.71 -15.46 -1.93
C ALA A 135 -12.04 -14.50 -0.78
N ASP A 136 -12.88 -14.93 0.16
CA ASP A 136 -13.29 -14.14 1.33
C ASP A 136 -12.12 -13.88 2.27
N HIS A 137 -11.25 -14.88 2.47
CA HIS A 137 -10.03 -14.71 3.23
C HIS A 137 -9.10 -13.67 2.59
N LEU A 138 -8.95 -13.71 1.27
CA LEU A 138 -8.12 -12.73 0.56
C LEU A 138 -8.70 -11.32 0.65
N GLU A 139 -10.02 -11.16 0.49
CA GLU A 139 -10.69 -9.88 0.68
C GLU A 139 -10.55 -9.35 2.11
N GLY A 140 -10.75 -10.22 3.10
CA GLY A 140 -10.54 -9.93 4.51
C GLY A 140 -9.13 -9.42 4.80
N LEU A 141 -8.11 -10.08 4.24
CA LEU A 141 -6.71 -9.67 4.36
C LEU A 141 -6.45 -8.31 3.71
N ILE A 142 -6.97 -8.06 2.49
CA ILE A 142 -6.83 -6.76 1.80
C ILE A 142 -7.46 -5.64 2.63
N ARG A 143 -8.70 -5.84 3.10
CA ARG A 143 -9.44 -4.87 3.91
C ARG A 143 -8.71 -4.56 5.21
N LEU A 144 -8.19 -5.58 5.88
CA LEU A 144 -7.51 -5.44 7.16
C LEU A 144 -6.14 -4.75 6.98
N ASN A 145 -5.37 -5.12 5.95
CA ASN A 145 -4.13 -4.41 5.61
C ASN A 145 -4.38 -2.92 5.31
N GLY A 146 -5.43 -2.56 4.56
CA GLY A 146 -5.78 -1.16 4.31
C GLY A 146 -6.25 -0.39 5.55
N ARG A 147 -6.79 -1.07 6.58
CA ARG A 147 -7.07 -0.47 7.90
C ARG A 147 -5.80 -0.29 8.71
N LEU A 148 -4.94 -1.30 8.73
CA LEU A 148 -3.66 -1.28 9.43
C LEU A 148 -2.70 -0.24 8.84
N GLU A 149 -2.68 -0.07 7.53
CA GLU A 149 -1.94 1.01 6.85
C GLU A 149 -2.34 2.37 7.40
N ARG A 150 -3.65 2.66 7.44
CA ARG A 150 -4.17 3.92 8.00
C ARG A 150 -3.79 4.14 9.46
N VAL A 151 -3.70 3.08 10.27
CA VAL A 151 -3.34 3.16 11.70
C VAL A 151 -1.83 3.27 11.89
N ALA A 152 -1.04 2.52 11.13
CA ALA A 152 0.42 2.64 11.09
C ALA A 152 0.83 4.05 10.62
N ASP A 153 0.04 4.66 9.74
CA ASP A 153 0.25 6.02 9.22
C ASP A 153 -0.31 7.13 10.14
N ARG A 154 -0.94 6.83 11.30
CA ARG A 154 -1.50 7.85 12.23
C ARG A 154 -0.45 8.77 12.88
N ARG A 155 0.85 8.64 12.57
CA ARG A 155 1.85 9.71 12.75
C ARG A 155 2.83 9.68 11.59
N PRO A 156 2.92 10.72 10.75
CA PRO A 156 3.97 10.78 9.76
C PRO A 156 5.31 10.94 10.50
N ARG A 157 6.12 9.89 10.53
CA ARG A 157 7.55 10.14 10.26
C ARG A 157 7.54 10.68 8.85
N LEU A 158 7.63 11.99 8.67
CA LEU A 158 7.54 12.70 7.39
C LEU A 158 8.18 11.86 6.28
N ARG A 159 7.37 11.10 5.53
CA ARG A 159 7.83 10.30 4.42
C ARG A 159 7.99 11.29 3.29
N ARG A 160 9.21 11.78 3.13
CA ARG A 160 9.51 12.83 2.15
C ARG A 160 9.56 12.21 0.77
N LEU A 161 9.18 12.99 -0.24
CA LEU A 161 9.39 12.60 -1.61
C LEU A 161 10.90 12.38 -1.85
N VAL A 162 11.28 11.13 -2.13
CA VAL A 162 12.66 10.75 -2.44
C VAL A 162 12.95 10.86 -3.92
N GLY A 163 11.93 10.63 -4.75
CA GLY A 163 12.07 10.62 -6.20
C GLY A 163 10.96 9.88 -6.91
N VAL A 164 11.26 9.43 -8.13
CA VAL A 164 10.36 8.60 -8.94
C VAL A 164 10.91 7.20 -9.09
N CYS A 165 10.02 6.22 -9.07
CA CYS A 165 10.33 4.83 -9.36
C CYS A 165 10.88 4.72 -10.80
N ASP A 166 12.01 4.07 -10.95
CA ASP A 166 12.67 3.83 -12.25
C ASP A 166 11.90 2.83 -13.12
N VAL A 167 11.09 1.97 -12.50
CA VAL A 167 10.27 0.98 -13.21
C VAL A 167 8.94 1.56 -13.72
N CYS A 168 8.21 2.32 -12.91
CA CYS A 168 6.83 2.73 -13.24
C CYS A 168 6.56 4.25 -13.17
N GLY A 169 7.57 5.05 -12.84
CA GLY A 169 7.46 6.51 -12.77
C GLY A 169 6.66 7.06 -11.58
N ALA A 170 6.15 6.21 -10.68
CA ALA A 170 5.40 6.66 -9.51
C ALA A 170 6.28 7.42 -8.51
N MET A 171 5.71 8.40 -7.81
CA MET A 171 6.39 9.11 -6.72
C MET A 171 6.68 8.18 -5.55
N VAL A 172 7.92 8.21 -5.07
CA VAL A 172 8.43 7.35 -4.01
C VAL A 172 8.65 8.20 -2.77
N HIS A 173 7.96 7.84 -1.69
CA HIS A 173 8.08 8.51 -0.40
C HIS A 173 8.77 7.57 0.59
N ALA A 174 9.77 8.06 1.31
CA ALA A 174 10.48 7.28 2.31
C ALA A 174 10.89 8.15 3.49
N VAL A 175 11.21 7.50 4.61
CA VAL A 175 11.69 8.21 5.81
C VAL A 175 13.12 8.69 5.56
N GLN A 176 13.48 9.83 6.15
CA GLN A 176 14.86 10.33 6.12
C GLN A 176 15.82 9.26 6.68
N GLY A 177 16.89 8.97 5.95
CA GLY A 177 17.89 7.97 6.35
C GLY A 177 17.60 6.53 5.90
N GLU A 178 16.43 6.23 5.31
CA GLU A 178 16.19 4.90 4.73
C GLU A 178 17.06 4.69 3.48
N GLU A 179 17.58 3.48 3.33
CA GLU A 179 18.38 3.04 2.17
C GLU A 179 17.55 2.30 1.12
N TRP A 180 16.43 1.71 1.52
CA TRP A 180 15.57 0.91 0.65
C TRP A 180 14.11 1.25 0.87
N ALA A 181 13.31 1.24 -0.20
CA ALA A 181 11.85 1.34 -0.14
C ALA A 181 11.20 0.44 -1.18
N VAL A 182 9.95 0.06 -0.96
CA VAL A 182 9.13 -0.62 -1.96
C VAL A 182 8.25 0.43 -2.65
N CYS A 183 8.19 0.38 -3.98
CA CYS A 183 7.30 1.26 -4.73
C CYS A 183 5.83 0.86 -4.47
N GLY A 184 5.03 1.75 -3.88
CA GLY A 184 3.60 1.50 -3.61
C GLY A 184 2.70 1.30 -4.84
N ARG A 185 3.24 1.45 -6.07
CA ARG A 185 2.50 1.22 -7.32
C ARG A 185 2.87 -0.09 -8.02
N CYS A 186 4.14 -0.47 -8.05
CA CYS A 186 4.63 -1.61 -8.83
C CYS A 186 5.39 -2.65 -7.99
N ASP A 187 5.44 -2.47 -6.67
CA ASP A 187 6.12 -3.34 -5.71
C ASP A 187 7.61 -3.56 -5.97
N SER A 188 8.25 -2.76 -6.84
CA SER A 188 9.68 -2.82 -7.08
C SER A 188 10.46 -2.41 -5.83
N LEU A 189 11.51 -3.17 -5.50
CA LEU A 189 12.45 -2.83 -4.43
C LEU A 189 13.42 -1.78 -4.95
N LEU A 190 13.40 -0.61 -4.32
CA LEU A 190 14.14 0.56 -4.74
C LEU A 190 15.30 0.83 -3.80
N HIS A 191 16.50 0.98 -4.36
CA HIS A 191 17.64 1.53 -3.64
C HIS A 191 17.52 3.06 -3.58
N LEU A 192 17.15 3.59 -2.42
CA LEU A 192 16.83 5.01 -2.26
C LEU A 192 17.99 5.95 -2.57
N PRO A 193 19.28 5.65 -2.27
CA PRO A 193 20.38 6.48 -2.74
C PRO A 193 20.47 6.60 -4.27
N SER A 194 20.13 5.54 -5.01
CA SER A 194 20.06 5.56 -6.48
C SER A 194 18.85 6.37 -6.96
N VAL A 195 17.70 6.22 -6.31
CA VAL A 195 16.49 7.01 -6.60
C VAL A 195 16.73 8.50 -6.32
N ARG A 196 17.35 8.87 -5.19
CA ARG A 196 17.74 10.26 -4.85
C ARG A 196 18.65 10.84 -5.92
N ARG A 197 19.65 10.08 -6.36
CA ARG A 197 20.61 10.50 -7.39
C ARG A 197 19.95 10.68 -8.76
N ALA A 198 18.97 9.85 -9.11
CA ALA A 198 18.19 9.97 -10.34
C ALA A 198 17.13 11.10 -10.27
N ALA A 199 16.53 11.28 -9.10
CA ALA A 199 15.48 12.25 -8.83
C ALA A 199 15.99 13.69 -8.87
N ARG A 200 17.18 13.97 -8.31
CA ARG A 200 17.81 15.30 -8.39
C ARG A 200 17.95 15.79 -9.82
N ARG A 201 18.19 14.90 -10.80
CA ARG A 201 18.30 15.28 -12.21
C ARG A 201 16.96 15.43 -12.94
N ARG A 202 15.90 14.76 -12.47
CA ARG A 202 14.56 14.80 -13.09
C ARG A 202 13.62 15.82 -12.46
N LEU A 203 13.73 16.08 -11.16
CA LEU A 203 12.91 17.08 -10.46
C LEU A 203 13.36 18.53 -10.75
N ASP A 204 14.62 18.72 -11.16
CA ASP A 204 15.17 20.05 -11.50
C ASP A 204 14.53 20.65 -12.76
N VAL A 205 14.08 19.80 -13.69
CA VAL A 205 13.36 20.21 -14.91
C VAL A 205 11.84 20.23 -14.76
N LEU A 206 11.30 19.73 -13.64
CA LEU A 206 9.86 19.66 -13.43
C LEU A 206 9.33 20.92 -12.75
N HIS A 207 8.27 21.46 -13.34
CA HIS A 207 7.57 22.62 -12.84
C HIS A 207 6.12 22.27 -12.54
N THR A 208 5.54 22.92 -11.53
CA THR A 208 4.10 22.90 -11.28
C THR A 208 3.52 24.29 -11.43
N THR A 209 2.44 24.40 -12.20
CA THR A 209 1.73 25.67 -12.40
C THR A 209 0.59 25.79 -11.41
N GLN A 210 0.76 26.60 -10.37
CA GLN A 210 -0.22 26.77 -9.29
C GLN A 210 -0.20 28.20 -8.75
N THR A 211 -1.22 28.58 -7.96
CA THR A 211 -1.14 29.80 -7.14
C THR A 211 -0.19 29.57 -5.95
N PRO A 212 0.33 30.61 -5.28
CA PRO A 212 1.15 30.44 -4.07
C PRO A 212 0.46 29.62 -2.96
N SER A 213 -0.87 29.76 -2.83
CA SER A 213 -1.67 28.92 -1.92
C SER A 213 -1.70 27.47 -2.38
N GLY A 214 -1.89 27.23 -3.68
CA GLY A 214 -1.85 25.88 -4.25
C GLY A 214 -0.49 25.21 -4.06
N ALA A 215 0.60 25.94 -4.32
CA ALA A 215 1.97 25.47 -4.11
C ALA A 215 2.24 25.11 -2.65
N ALA A 216 1.74 25.90 -1.70
CA ALA A 216 1.85 25.63 -0.27
C ALA A 216 1.11 24.34 0.13
N VAL A 217 -0.14 24.16 -0.34
CA VAL A 217 -0.92 22.93 -0.13
C VAL A 217 -0.22 21.73 -0.76
N TRP A 218 0.25 21.89 -1.99
CA TRP A 218 0.95 20.86 -2.73
C TRP A 218 2.21 20.40 -1.99
N VAL A 219 3.12 21.33 -1.67
CA VAL A 219 4.38 20.95 -1.00
C VAL A 219 4.13 20.39 0.40
N SER A 220 3.13 20.91 1.12
CA SER A 220 2.76 20.36 2.43
C SER A 220 2.24 18.93 2.33
N ARG A 221 1.46 18.64 1.29
CA ARG A 221 0.95 17.28 1.03
C ARG A 221 2.07 16.33 0.61
N GLU A 222 2.95 16.75 -0.29
CA GLU A 222 4.00 15.87 -0.83
C GLU A 222 5.19 15.66 0.14
N THR A 223 5.46 16.62 1.03
CA THR A 223 6.58 16.51 1.99
C THR A 223 6.12 16.17 3.41
N GLY A 224 4.84 16.39 3.73
CA GLY A 224 4.27 16.35 5.07
C GLY A 224 4.67 17.55 5.95
N ILE A 225 5.47 18.50 5.45
CA ILE A 225 5.95 19.68 6.18
C ILE A 225 4.89 20.77 6.07
N ASP A 226 4.45 21.33 7.19
CA ASP A 226 3.49 22.43 7.18
C ASP A 226 4.12 23.70 6.56
N VAL A 227 3.72 24.01 5.32
CA VAL A 227 4.12 25.17 4.55
C VAL A 227 2.88 26.03 4.29
N THR A 228 2.96 27.29 4.70
CA THR A 228 1.88 28.26 4.52
C THR A 228 2.04 29.04 3.22
N ARG A 229 0.96 29.68 2.75
CA ARG A 229 1.02 30.64 1.63
C ARG A 229 2.06 31.74 1.87
N ASP A 230 2.20 32.20 3.11
CA ASP A 230 3.11 33.28 3.47
C ASP A 230 4.56 32.84 3.43
N ASP A 231 4.86 31.58 3.76
CA ASP A 231 6.18 30.98 3.54
C ASP A 231 6.56 31.02 2.06
N VAL A 232 5.67 30.56 1.19
CA VAL A 232 5.89 30.57 -0.26
C VAL A 232 6.07 32.00 -0.78
N ASN A 233 5.24 32.96 -0.33
CA ASN A 233 5.40 34.37 -0.69
C ASN A 233 6.73 34.95 -0.20
N ASN A 234 7.17 34.59 1.01
CA ASN A 234 8.44 35.02 1.56
C ASN A 234 9.61 34.47 0.75
N TRP A 235 9.56 33.20 0.32
CA TRP A 235 10.57 32.60 -0.54
C TRP A 235 10.66 33.29 -1.91
N ILE A 236 9.51 33.68 -2.49
CA ILE A 236 9.47 34.46 -3.73
C ILE A 236 10.10 35.84 -3.51
N ARG A 237 9.69 36.57 -2.46
CA ARG A 237 10.17 37.93 -2.16
C ARG A 237 11.66 37.99 -1.84
N SER A 238 12.16 36.99 -1.13
CA SER A 238 13.59 36.85 -0.79
C SER A 238 14.46 36.32 -1.93
N GLY A 239 13.87 36.04 -3.10
CA GLY A 239 14.60 35.50 -4.25
C GLY A 239 15.09 34.06 -4.06
N ARG A 240 14.62 33.35 -3.04
CA ARG A 240 15.00 31.94 -2.77
C ARG A 240 14.38 30.97 -3.77
N ILE A 241 13.27 31.34 -4.40
CA ILE A 241 12.64 30.61 -5.50
C ILE A 241 12.24 31.57 -6.62
N THR A 242 12.67 31.28 -7.85
CA THR A 242 12.25 32.01 -9.05
C THR A 242 10.99 31.37 -9.59
N ALA A 243 9.85 32.06 -9.48
CA ALA A 243 8.56 31.57 -9.93
C ALA A 243 7.89 32.61 -10.84
N PRO A 244 8.06 32.52 -12.17
CA PRO A 244 7.52 33.50 -13.11
C PRO A 244 6.00 33.58 -12.98
N LYS A 245 5.47 34.81 -13.09
CA LYS A 245 4.04 35.07 -12.96
C LYS A 245 3.35 34.80 -14.30
N LEU A 246 2.31 33.99 -14.25
CA LEU A 246 1.41 33.71 -15.37
C LEU A 246 0.11 34.51 -15.18
N GLU A 247 -0.84 34.32 -16.10
CA GLU A 247 -2.18 34.92 -15.99
C GLU A 247 -2.92 34.45 -14.73
N ASN A 248 -3.84 35.30 -14.24
CA ASN A 248 -4.75 34.99 -13.13
C ASN A 248 -4.07 34.61 -11.79
N GLY A 249 -2.84 35.09 -11.56
CA GLY A 249 -2.15 34.90 -10.29
C GLY A 249 -1.50 33.52 -10.11
N TYR A 250 -1.51 32.69 -11.16
CA TYR A 250 -0.73 31.47 -11.22
C TYR A 250 0.75 31.77 -11.41
N ARG A 251 1.60 30.86 -10.93
CA ARG A 251 3.04 30.90 -11.09
C ARG A 251 3.54 29.52 -11.44
N GLU A 252 4.61 29.48 -12.20
CA GLU A 252 5.33 28.26 -12.47
C GLU A 252 6.39 28.06 -11.37
N PHE A 253 6.27 26.97 -10.61
CA PHE A 253 7.18 26.69 -9.50
C PHE A 253 8.10 25.51 -9.84
N PRO A 254 9.43 25.68 -9.71
CA PRO A 254 10.36 24.56 -9.76
C PRO A 254 10.09 23.61 -8.59
N ILE A 255 9.74 22.35 -8.90
CA ILE A 255 9.29 21.38 -7.90
C ILE A 255 10.42 21.07 -6.90
N LEU A 256 11.64 20.83 -7.39
CA LEU A 256 12.78 20.53 -6.53
C LEU A 256 13.03 21.67 -5.52
N ARG A 257 12.98 22.92 -5.99
CA ARG A 257 13.28 24.08 -5.14
C ARG A 257 12.22 24.31 -4.07
N LEU A 258 10.94 24.05 -4.37
CA LEU A 258 9.87 24.10 -3.38
C LEU A 258 10.11 23.09 -2.25
N ILE A 259 10.49 21.87 -2.61
CA ILE A 259 10.75 20.79 -1.64
C ILE A 259 11.95 21.16 -0.77
N GLU A 260 13.08 21.57 -1.36
CA GLU A 260 14.28 21.97 -0.62
C GLU A 260 13.99 23.05 0.44
N LEU A 261 13.20 24.07 0.08
CA LEU A 261 12.88 25.16 0.99
C LEU A 261 11.94 24.73 2.12
N ALA A 262 11.04 23.78 1.85
CA ALA A 262 10.23 23.15 2.89
C ALA A 262 11.11 22.36 3.86
N GLU A 263 12.07 21.59 3.36
CA GLU A 263 13.01 20.83 4.20
C GLU A 263 13.86 21.75 5.09
N VAL A 264 14.42 22.83 4.54
CA VAL A 264 15.18 23.83 5.31
C VAL A 264 14.33 24.46 6.42
N LYS A 265 13.05 24.75 6.15
CA LYS A 265 12.12 25.29 7.16
C LYS A 265 11.91 24.32 8.32
N MET A 266 11.92 23.01 8.05
CA MET A 266 11.76 21.99 9.08
C MET A 266 13.03 21.88 9.94
N ASP A 267 14.20 21.93 9.32
CA ASP A 267 15.49 21.87 10.04
C ASP A 267 15.68 23.09 10.95
N SER A 268 15.28 24.29 10.52
CA SER A 268 15.29 25.51 11.36
C SER A 268 14.30 25.51 12.54
N LYS A 269 13.39 24.53 12.64
CA LYS A 269 12.51 24.34 13.80
C LYS A 269 13.05 23.32 14.82
N GLN A 270 14.11 22.58 14.46
CA GLN A 270 14.71 21.55 15.32
C GLN A 270 15.95 22.04 16.09
N GLU A 271 16.53 23.16 15.67
CA GLU A 271 17.51 23.97 16.45
C GLU A 271 16.80 24.94 17.40
#